data_AF-C8S0S8-F1
#
_entry.id   AF-C8S0S8-F1
#
_cell.length_a   1.000
_cell.length_b   1.000
_cell.length_c   1.000
_cell.angle_alpha   90.00
_cell.angle_beta   90.00
_cell.angle_gamma   90.00
#
_symmetry.space_group_name_H-M   'P 1'
#
loop_
_entity.id
_entity.type
_entity.pdbx_description
1 polymer ?
#
loop_
_entity_poly.entity_id
_entity_poly.type
_entity_poly.pdbx_seq_one_letter_code
_entity_poly.pdbx_strand_id
1 'polypeptide(L)'
;MTDTQTLTARGGDWPDSAFLKQLVAVVRAEDGHGAWDNKTDPELLSEFILTAEERRDMPIMGDPDPDTVWRLEKFYAAIGLLIERQSGCMATPMSKFSHEGFGRMVLIAGKLVVLSKHLRDIHRFGFASWAKLAEAGEKLTADAVATIETYPDAARA
;
A
#
# COMPACT_ATOMS: atom_id res chain seq x y z
N MET A 1 16.02 24.49 10.80
CA MET A 1 16.22 23.34 11.69
C MET A 1 14.84 22.85 12.03
N THR A 2 14.31 21.95 11.22
CA THR A 2 12.91 21.52 11.27
C THR A 2 12.88 20.16 11.94
N ASP A 3 12.05 20.04 12.97
CA ASP A 3 12.06 19.01 14.00
C ASP A 3 12.14 17.56 13.47
N THR A 4 13.27 16.90 13.75
CA THR A 4 13.43 15.44 13.62
C THR A 4 12.61 14.67 14.68
N GLN A 5 12.15 15.33 15.75
CA GLN A 5 11.34 14.68 16.81
C GLN A 5 9.89 14.36 16.41
N THR A 6 9.36 14.99 15.36
CA THR A 6 7.93 14.87 15.03
C THR A 6 7.60 13.63 14.19
N LEU A 7 8.57 13.10 13.44
CA LEU A 7 8.34 11.97 12.53
C LEU A 7 8.26 10.61 13.26
N THR A 8 8.96 10.45 14.38
CA THR A 8 8.82 9.26 15.25
C THR A 8 7.48 9.20 15.98
N ALA A 9 6.69 10.28 16.03
CA ALA A 9 5.40 10.31 16.72
C ALA A 9 4.19 10.03 15.79
N ARG A 10 4.34 10.11 14.46
CA ARG A 10 3.22 9.91 13.52
C ARG A 10 2.93 8.42 13.39
N GLY A 11 1.76 7.99 13.86
CA GLY A 11 1.26 6.61 13.65
C GLY A 11 1.49 5.60 14.78
N GLY A 12 2.05 6.04 15.92
CA GLY A 12 2.27 5.19 17.09
C GLY A 12 3.46 4.24 16.95
N ASP A 13 3.42 3.11 17.66
CA ASP A 13 4.49 2.12 17.63
C ASP A 13 4.64 1.48 16.25
N TRP A 14 5.88 1.26 15.83
CA TRP A 14 6.20 0.54 14.59
C TRP A 14 6.15 -0.98 14.85
N PRO A 15 5.16 -1.72 14.33
CA PRO A 15 5.02 -3.13 14.59
C PRO A 15 6.02 -3.97 13.78
N ASP A 16 6.38 -5.15 14.28
CA ASP A 16 7.05 -6.15 13.47
C ASP A 16 6.05 -6.73 12.47
N SER A 17 6.16 -6.32 11.21
CA SER A 17 5.23 -6.69 10.14
C SER A 17 5.98 -7.06 8.87
N ALA A 18 5.61 -8.21 8.28
CA ALA A 18 6.15 -8.62 6.99
C ALA A 18 5.70 -7.67 5.87
N PHE A 19 4.48 -7.12 5.98
CA PHE A 19 3.97 -6.14 5.04
C PHE A 19 4.73 -4.81 5.11
N LEU A 20 4.98 -4.26 6.29
CA LEU A 20 5.73 -2.99 6.39
C LEU A 20 7.15 -3.13 5.83
N LYS A 21 7.85 -4.23 6.14
CA LYS A 21 9.18 -4.52 5.57
C LYS A 21 9.12 -4.58 4.04
N GLN A 22 8.08 -5.20 3.48
CA GLN A 22 7.89 -5.27 2.03
C GLN A 22 7.58 -3.89 1.41
N LEU A 23 6.75 -3.08 2.08
CA LEU A 23 6.40 -1.74 1.62
C LEU A 23 7.62 -0.80 1.63
N VAL A 24 8.46 -0.87 2.66
CA VAL A 24 9.75 -0.17 2.71
C VAL A 24 10.62 -0.56 1.51
N ALA A 25 10.77 -1.87 1.25
CA ALA A 25 11.58 -2.36 0.13
C ALA A 25 11.08 -1.85 -1.22
N VAL A 26 9.75 -1.84 -1.43
CA VAL A 26 9.12 -1.30 -2.64
C VAL A 26 9.38 0.19 -2.79
N VAL A 27 9.23 0.97 -1.72
CA VAL A 27 9.43 2.42 -1.77
C VAL A 27 10.91 2.76 -1.99
N ARG A 28 11.84 2.08 -1.30
CA ARG A 28 13.28 2.30 -1.49
C ARG A 28 13.75 1.91 -2.89
N ALA A 29 13.11 0.95 -3.55
CA ALA A 29 13.45 0.57 -4.93
C ALA A 29 13.20 1.71 -5.95
N GLU A 30 12.37 2.69 -5.61
CA GLU A 30 12.11 3.87 -6.46
C GLU A 30 13.19 4.95 -6.32
N ASP A 31 14.02 4.87 -5.28
CA ASP A 31 15.06 5.85 -4.99
C ASP A 31 16.36 5.56 -5.74
N GLY A 32 16.32 5.64 -7.07
CA GLY A 32 17.46 5.32 -7.94
C GLY A 32 18.71 6.21 -7.73
N HIS A 33 18.59 7.32 -7.00
CA HIS A 33 19.68 8.27 -6.74
C HIS A 33 20.05 8.41 -5.25
N GLY A 34 19.44 7.63 -4.35
CA GLY A 34 19.76 7.63 -2.92
C GLY A 34 19.33 8.91 -2.17
N ALA A 35 18.29 9.60 -2.63
CA ALA A 35 17.78 10.80 -1.98
C ALA A 35 17.18 10.52 -0.58
N TRP A 36 16.84 9.27 -0.29
CA TRP A 36 16.19 8.80 0.93
C TRP A 36 17.05 7.83 1.75
N ASP A 37 18.33 7.67 1.43
CA ASP A 37 19.27 6.80 2.16
C ASP A 37 19.36 7.15 3.66
N ASN A 38 19.26 8.44 3.97
CA ASN A 38 19.33 8.93 5.35
C ASN A 38 17.97 8.89 6.09
N LYS A 39 16.87 8.52 5.42
CA LYS A 39 15.56 8.41 6.05
C LYS A 39 15.43 7.05 6.73
N THR A 40 14.97 7.06 7.98
CA THR A 40 14.51 5.84 8.65
C THR A 40 13.23 5.30 8.00
N ASP A 41 12.90 4.03 8.22
CA ASP A 41 11.72 3.41 7.62
C ASP A 41 10.39 4.12 8.00
N PRO A 42 10.16 4.55 9.25
CA PRO A 42 8.98 5.35 9.59
C PRO A 42 8.95 6.73 8.92
N GLU A 43 10.11 7.39 8.80
CA GLU A 43 10.21 8.69 8.10
C GLU A 43 9.96 8.55 6.60
N LEU A 44 10.39 7.44 6.00
CA LEU A 44 10.17 7.15 4.60
C LEU A 44 8.68 6.93 4.27
N LEU A 45 7.96 6.26 5.17
CA LEU A 45 6.55 5.92 4.97
C LEU A 45 5.58 6.87 5.68
N SER A 46 6.03 8.02 6.20
CA SER A 46 5.22 8.90 7.05
C SER A 46 3.89 9.32 6.42
N GLU A 47 3.88 9.54 5.10
CA GLU A 47 2.71 9.96 4.32
C GLU A 47 1.67 8.85 4.10
N PHE A 48 1.95 7.62 4.52
CA PHE A 48 0.93 6.57 4.61
C PHE A 48 0.07 6.71 5.87
N ILE A 49 0.47 7.52 6.85
CA ILE A 49 -0.26 7.75 8.08
C ILE A 49 -0.94 9.11 8.03
N LEU A 50 -2.27 9.13 8.18
CA LEU A 50 -3.05 10.36 8.24
C LEU A 50 -3.72 10.49 9.60
N THR A 51 -3.56 11.66 10.22
CA THR A 51 -4.36 12.05 11.37
C THR A 51 -5.82 12.24 10.96
N ALA A 52 -6.72 12.24 11.95
CA ALA A 52 -8.14 12.47 11.70
C ALA A 52 -8.44 13.88 11.15
N GLU A 53 -7.61 14.85 11.52
CA GLU A 53 -7.69 16.25 11.06
C GLU A 53 -7.22 16.35 9.61
N GLU A 54 -6.01 15.88 9.29
CA GLU A 54 -5.49 15.86 7.92
C GLU A 54 -6.46 15.18 6.95
N ARG A 55 -6.98 14.00 7.32
CA ARG A 55 -7.94 13.27 6.48
C ARG A 55 -9.23 14.08 6.25
N ARG A 56 -9.67 14.89 7.22
CA ARG A 56 -10.88 15.71 7.10
C ARG A 56 -10.66 16.88 6.16
N ASP A 57 -9.47 17.48 6.21
CA ASP A 57 -9.12 18.67 5.44
C ASP A 57 -8.75 18.35 3.99
N MET A 58 -8.44 17.08 3.68
CA MET A 58 -8.20 16.64 2.31
C MET A 58 -9.44 16.82 1.42
N PRO A 59 -9.28 17.47 0.24
CA PRO A 59 -10.36 17.66 -0.71
C PRO A 59 -10.82 16.31 -1.30
N ILE A 60 -12.10 16.22 -1.67
CA ILE A 60 -12.71 15.01 -2.27
C ILE A 60 -13.13 15.27 -3.73
N MET A 61 -12.97 16.50 -4.23
CA MET A 61 -13.36 16.88 -5.58
C MET A 61 -12.14 17.03 -6.49
N GLY A 62 -12.27 16.60 -7.74
CA GLY A 62 -11.21 16.66 -8.75
C GLY A 62 -10.28 15.45 -8.71
N ASP A 63 -9.20 15.49 -9.47
CA ASP A 63 -8.24 14.40 -9.52
C ASP A 63 -7.54 14.20 -8.16
N PRO A 64 -7.34 12.93 -7.72
CA PRO A 64 -6.47 12.65 -6.59
C PRO A 64 -5.05 13.14 -6.87
N ASP A 65 -4.39 13.64 -5.84
CA ASP A 65 -3.00 14.07 -5.92
C ASP A 65 -2.09 12.93 -6.42
N PRO A 66 -1.16 13.18 -7.37
CA PRO A 66 -0.29 12.15 -7.94
C PRO A 66 0.51 11.36 -6.89
N ASP A 67 0.97 12.00 -5.82
CA ASP A 67 1.71 11.31 -4.76
C ASP A 67 0.79 10.38 -3.97
N THR A 68 -0.49 10.75 -3.83
CA THR A 68 -1.50 9.89 -3.20
C THR A 68 -1.76 8.64 -4.05
N VAL A 69 -1.90 8.81 -5.36
CA VAL A 69 -2.03 7.69 -6.30
C VAL A 69 -0.80 6.79 -6.26
N TRP A 70 0.40 7.39 -6.27
CA TRP A 70 1.65 6.65 -6.18
C TRP A 70 1.74 5.84 -4.87
N ARG A 71 1.39 6.42 -3.72
CA ARG A 71 1.35 5.69 -2.43
C ARG A 71 0.39 4.51 -2.49
N LEU A 72 -0.79 4.70 -3.07
CA LEU A 72 -1.76 3.62 -3.26
C LEU A 72 -1.19 2.52 -4.16
N GLU A 73 -0.53 2.86 -5.25
CA GLU A 73 0.12 1.90 -6.14
C GLU A 73 1.23 1.11 -5.42
N LYS A 74 2.09 1.78 -4.62
CA LYS A 74 3.13 1.11 -3.84
C LYS A 74 2.57 0.21 -2.75
N PHE A 75 1.46 0.60 -2.12
CA PHE A 75 0.73 -0.25 -1.17
C PHE A 75 0.30 -1.57 -1.82
N TYR A 76 -0.33 -1.51 -3.00
CA TYR A 76 -0.76 -2.71 -3.71
C TYR A 76 0.37 -3.50 -4.37
N ALA A 77 1.45 -2.85 -4.81
CA ALA A 77 2.65 -3.53 -5.29
C ALA A 77 3.34 -4.33 -4.17
N ALA A 78 3.39 -3.77 -2.95
CA ALA A 78 3.91 -4.48 -1.78
C ALA A 78 3.07 -5.72 -1.43
N ILE A 79 1.73 -5.63 -1.55
CA ILE A 79 0.86 -6.80 -1.41
C ILE A 79 1.18 -7.86 -2.47
N GLY A 80 1.31 -7.46 -3.75
CA GLY A 80 1.63 -8.37 -4.85
C GLY A 80 2.92 -9.18 -4.61
N LEU A 81 3.99 -8.51 -4.20
CA LEU A 81 5.26 -9.16 -3.88
C LEU A 81 5.19 -10.05 -2.64
N LEU A 82 4.35 -9.68 -1.65
CA LEU A 82 4.17 -10.51 -0.47
C LEU A 82 3.35 -11.77 -0.77
N ILE A 83 2.34 -11.67 -1.65
CA ILE A 83 1.60 -12.83 -2.17
C ILE A 83 2.55 -13.79 -2.88
N GLU A 84 3.42 -13.28 -3.75
CA GLU A 84 4.40 -14.10 -4.46
C GLU A 84 5.33 -14.83 -3.49
N ARG A 85 5.85 -14.13 -2.47
CA ARG A 85 6.69 -14.74 -1.43
C ARG A 85 5.98 -15.88 -0.70
N GLN A 86 4.68 -15.76 -0.43
CA GLN A 86 3.94 -16.74 0.37
C GLN A 86 3.38 -17.90 -0.47
N SER A 87 3.01 -17.65 -1.73
CA SER A 87 2.32 -18.63 -2.59
C SER A 87 3.17 -19.20 -3.73
N GLY A 88 4.27 -18.52 -4.07
CA GLY A 88 5.06 -18.78 -5.28
C GLY A 88 4.40 -18.29 -6.58
N CYS A 89 3.22 -17.68 -6.50
CA CYS A 89 2.51 -17.13 -7.66
C CYS A 89 2.68 -15.60 -7.70
N MET A 90 3.32 -15.09 -8.76
CA MET A 90 3.44 -13.65 -8.99
C MET A 90 2.05 -13.02 -9.16
N ALA A 91 1.75 -12.01 -8.34
CA ALA A 91 0.49 -11.28 -8.37
C ALA A 91 0.73 -9.79 -8.71
N THR A 92 0.25 -9.35 -9.87
CA THR A 92 0.52 -8.00 -10.39
C THR A 92 -0.71 -7.10 -10.22
N PRO A 93 -0.57 -5.87 -9.71
CA PRO A 93 -1.67 -4.93 -9.59
C PRO A 93 -2.07 -4.35 -10.95
N MET A 94 -3.37 -4.14 -11.14
CA MET A 94 -3.96 -3.38 -12.23
C MET A 94 -5.07 -2.50 -11.68
N SER A 95 -5.04 -1.21 -12.03
CA SER A 95 -6.00 -0.23 -11.55
C SER A 95 -6.66 0.53 -12.68
N LYS A 96 -7.88 0.98 -12.40
CA LYS A 96 -8.54 2.05 -13.16
C LYS A 96 -9.20 3.00 -12.17
N PHE A 97 -8.79 4.27 -12.22
CA PHE A 97 -9.36 5.34 -11.42
C PHE A 97 -10.14 6.33 -12.30
N SER A 98 -11.12 6.99 -11.72
CA SER A 98 -11.81 8.15 -12.27
C SER A 98 -11.29 9.44 -11.64
N HIS A 99 -11.59 10.56 -12.31
CA HIS A 99 -11.30 11.91 -11.84
C HIS A 99 -12.06 12.32 -10.56
N GLU A 100 -12.88 11.43 -9.99
CA GLU A 100 -13.65 11.68 -8.77
C GLU A 100 -13.09 10.86 -7.58
N GLY A 101 -11.92 10.23 -7.73
CA GLY A 101 -11.34 9.40 -6.67
C GLY A 101 -12.08 8.07 -6.45
N PHE A 102 -12.80 7.60 -7.46
CA PHE A 102 -13.39 6.26 -7.49
C PHE A 102 -12.58 5.36 -8.40
N GLY A 103 -12.65 4.06 -8.16
CA GLY A 103 -12.04 3.12 -9.08
C GLY A 103 -12.10 1.68 -8.65
N ARG A 104 -11.27 0.88 -9.30
CA ARG A 104 -11.08 -0.52 -8.94
C ARG A 104 -9.60 -0.85 -9.02
N MET A 105 -9.11 -1.53 -7.98
CA MET A 105 -7.81 -2.18 -7.95
C MET A 105 -8.03 -3.68 -7.98
N VAL A 106 -7.32 -4.37 -8.86
CA VAL A 106 -7.26 -5.83 -8.88
C VAL A 106 -5.81 -6.29 -8.83
N LEU A 107 -5.54 -7.42 -8.16
CA LEU A 107 -4.28 -8.14 -8.35
C LEU A 107 -4.59 -9.44 -9.09
N ILE A 108 -3.75 -9.74 -10.07
CA ILE A 108 -3.92 -10.89 -10.96
C ILE A 108 -2.71 -11.80 -10.83
N ALA A 109 -2.95 -13.08 -10.53
CA ALA A 109 -1.95 -14.15 -10.63
C ALA A 109 -2.37 -15.11 -11.73
N GLY A 110 -1.52 -15.30 -12.76
CA GLY A 110 -1.90 -16.06 -13.96
C GLY A 110 -3.17 -15.49 -14.60
N LYS A 111 -4.26 -16.26 -14.57
CA LYS A 111 -5.60 -15.86 -15.07
C LYS A 111 -6.62 -15.60 -13.95
N LEU A 112 -6.19 -15.60 -12.70
CA LEU A 112 -7.05 -15.46 -11.52
C LEU A 112 -6.94 -14.05 -10.92
N VAL A 113 -8.08 -13.39 -10.71
CA VAL A 113 -8.16 -12.18 -9.89
C VAL A 113 -8.14 -12.59 -8.41
N VAL A 114 -6.99 -12.44 -7.76
CA VAL A 114 -6.76 -12.86 -6.36
C VAL A 114 -7.17 -11.79 -5.35
N LEU A 115 -7.24 -10.53 -5.80
CA LEU A 115 -7.74 -9.40 -5.02
C LEU A 115 -8.62 -8.56 -5.93
N SER A 116 -9.79 -8.15 -5.44
CA SER A 116 -10.63 -7.17 -6.12
C SER A 116 -11.22 -6.17 -5.13
N LYS A 117 -10.80 -4.90 -5.24
CA LYS A 117 -11.24 -3.83 -4.36
C LYS A 117 -11.82 -2.68 -5.16
N HIS A 118 -13.07 -2.33 -4.86
CA HIS A 118 -13.61 -1.04 -5.24
C HIS A 118 -13.05 0.04 -4.32
N LEU A 119 -12.51 1.09 -4.92
CA LEU A 119 -11.89 2.22 -4.24
C LEU A 119 -12.83 3.42 -4.31
N ARG A 120 -12.91 4.14 -3.21
CA ARG A 120 -13.64 5.39 -3.02
C ARG A 120 -12.76 6.31 -2.20
N ASP A 121 -12.97 7.62 -2.34
CA ASP A 121 -12.23 8.64 -1.62
C ASP A 121 -10.70 8.44 -1.72
N ILE A 122 -10.20 8.11 -2.92
CA ILE A 122 -8.76 7.85 -3.15
C ILE A 122 -7.91 9.03 -2.67
N HIS A 123 -8.43 10.26 -2.75
CA HIS A 123 -7.79 11.47 -2.22
C HIS A 123 -7.36 11.34 -0.76
N ARG A 124 -8.06 10.50 0.01
CA ARG A 124 -7.86 10.31 1.45
C ARG A 124 -7.14 9.01 1.79
N PHE A 125 -6.48 8.41 0.79
CA PHE A 125 -5.72 7.18 0.99
C PHE A 125 -4.63 7.38 2.05
N GLY A 126 -4.74 6.59 3.12
CA GLY A 126 -3.83 6.60 4.26
C GLY A 126 -4.47 5.94 5.48
N PHE A 127 -3.68 5.66 6.50
CA PHE A 127 -4.05 4.85 7.67
C PHE A 127 -3.92 5.65 8.96
N ALA A 128 -4.66 5.26 10.00
CA ALA A 128 -4.62 5.98 11.28
C ALA A 128 -3.34 5.67 12.12
N SER A 129 -2.69 4.55 11.85
CA SER A 129 -1.49 4.09 12.58
C SER A 129 -0.70 3.06 11.76
N TRP A 130 0.55 2.82 12.16
CA TRP A 130 1.38 1.77 11.55
C TRP A 130 0.76 0.38 11.72
N ALA A 131 0.17 0.10 12.88
CA ALA A 131 -0.56 -1.13 13.14
C ALA A 131 -1.73 -1.31 12.15
N LYS A 132 -2.48 -0.25 11.84
CA LYS A 132 -3.60 -0.33 10.87
C LYS A 132 -3.14 -0.48 9.43
N LEU A 133 -2.02 0.14 9.06
CA LEU A 133 -1.38 -0.06 7.76
C LEU A 133 -0.92 -1.51 7.61
N ALA A 134 -0.21 -2.05 8.61
CA ALA A 134 0.26 -3.43 8.65
C ALA A 134 -0.91 -4.43 8.54
N GLU A 135 -1.92 -4.30 9.42
CA GLU A 135 -3.10 -5.16 9.46
C GLU A 135 -3.81 -5.21 8.09
N ALA A 136 -3.98 -4.06 7.44
CA ALA A 136 -4.65 -3.99 6.15
C ALA A 136 -3.88 -4.71 5.04
N GLY A 137 -2.56 -4.49 4.94
CA GLY A 137 -1.72 -5.14 3.95
C GLY A 137 -1.60 -6.64 4.16
N GLU A 138 -1.42 -7.08 5.41
CA GLU A 138 -1.33 -8.50 5.76
C GLU A 138 -2.65 -9.23 5.53
N LYS A 139 -3.79 -8.63 5.91
CA LYS A 139 -5.09 -9.22 5.66
C LYS A 139 -5.35 -9.41 4.16
N LEU A 140 -5.10 -8.37 3.35
CA LEU A 140 -5.30 -8.46 1.90
C LEU A 140 -4.38 -9.51 1.25
N THR A 141 -3.17 -9.65 1.77
CA THR A 141 -2.23 -10.70 1.34
C THR A 141 -2.77 -12.09 1.69
N ALA A 142 -3.19 -12.31 2.94
CA ALA A 142 -3.69 -13.60 3.40
C ALA A 142 -4.96 -14.03 2.64
N ASP A 143 -5.91 -13.11 2.43
CA ASP A 143 -7.13 -13.37 1.65
C ASP A 143 -6.79 -13.77 0.20
N ALA A 144 -5.80 -13.11 -0.41
CA ALA A 144 -5.38 -13.42 -1.78
C ALA A 144 -4.64 -14.77 -1.87
N VAL A 145 -3.77 -15.10 -0.90
CA VAL A 145 -3.11 -16.41 -0.82
C VAL A 145 -4.15 -17.52 -0.66
N ALA A 146 -5.13 -17.36 0.22
CA ALA A 146 -6.23 -18.33 0.37
C ALA A 146 -7.04 -18.51 -0.93
N THR A 147 -7.21 -17.43 -1.71
CA THR A 147 -7.87 -17.50 -3.02
C THR A 147 -7.03 -18.29 -4.03
N ILE A 148 -5.70 -18.13 -4.02
CA ILE A 148 -4.78 -18.92 -4.85
C ILE A 148 -4.82 -20.41 -4.48
N GLU A 149 -4.83 -20.73 -3.19
CA GLU A 149 -4.94 -22.11 -2.70
C GLU A 149 -6.25 -22.77 -3.11
N THR A 150 -7.33 -21.99 -3.20
CA THR A 150 -8.65 -22.46 -3.65
C THR A 150 -8.67 -22.72 -5.16
N TYR A 151 -7.95 -21.93 -5.96
CA TYR A 151 -7.94 -22.00 -7.43
C TYR A 151 -6.52 -22.05 -8.03
N PRO A 152 -5.71 -23.07 -7.70
CA PRO A 152 -4.29 -23.09 -8.05
C PRO A 152 -4.04 -23.18 -9.56
N ASP A 153 -4.91 -23.88 -10.30
CA ASP A 153 -4.76 -24.05 -11.75
C ASP A 153 -4.89 -22.71 -12.48
N ALA A 154 -5.83 -21.85 -12.06
CA ALA A 154 -6.01 -20.53 -12.64
C ALA A 154 -4.88 -19.56 -12.25
N ALA A 155 -4.35 -19.70 -11.03
CA ALA A 155 -3.26 -18.87 -10.53
C ALA A 155 -1.91 -19.16 -11.20
N ARG A 156 -1.68 -20.40 -11.65
CA ARG A 156 -0.42 -20.87 -12.28
C ARG A 156 -0.50 -21.00 -13.81
N ALA A 157 -1.60 -20.56 -14.40
CA ALA A 157 -1.88 -20.64 -15.84
C ALA A 157 -1.11 -19.63 -16.69
#